data_AF-A0A8S2YSV9-F1
#
_entry.id   AF-A0A8S2YSV9-F1
#
_cell.length_a   1.000
_cell.length_b   1.000
_cell.length_c   1.000
_cell.angle_alpha   90.00
_cell.angle_beta   90.00
_cell.angle_gamma   90.00
#
_symmetry.space_group_name_H-M   'P 1'
#
loop_
_entity.id
_entity.type
_entity.pdbx_description
1 polymer ?
#
loop_
_entity_poly.entity_id
_entity_poly.type
_entity_poly.pdbx_seq_one_letter_code
_entity_poly.pdbx_strand_id
1 'polypeptide(L)' 'GFIIMDGNGALFGTLQGNSREVITKFSVDLPKKHGRGGQSALRFARLRMEKRHNYVRKVAETAVQCFITDDK' A
#
# COMPACT_ATOMS: atom_id res chain seq x y z
N GLY A 1 3.90 -16.09 -2.48
CA GLY A 1 3.12 -14.97 -3.06
C GLY A 1 4.02 -13.79 -3.36
N PHE A 2 3.56 -12.83 -4.14
CA PHE A 2 4.23 -11.56 -4.36
C PHE A 2 3.25 -10.40 -4.13
N ILE A 3 3.80 -9.26 -3.73
CA ILE A 3 3.04 -8.03 -3.46
C ILE A 3 3.67 -6.93 -4.31
N ILE A 4 2.84 -6.25 -5.10
CA ILE A 4 3.21 -5.07 -5.87
C ILE A 4 2.57 -3.87 -5.20
N MET A 5 3.37 -2.95 -4.68
CA MET A 5 2.90 -1.69 -4.09
C MET A 5 3.31 -0.52 -4.99
N ASP A 6 2.36 0.35 -5.29
CA ASP A 6 2.57 1.60 -6.02
C ASP A 6 1.85 2.76 -5.32
N GLY A 7 2.20 3.99 -5.67
CA GLY A 7 1.57 5.21 -5.15
C GLY A 7 0.07 5.33 -5.45
N ASN A 8 -0.44 4.55 -6.40
CA ASN A 8 -1.86 4.52 -6.78
C ASN A 8 -2.62 3.29 -6.24
N GLY A 9 -1.95 2.33 -5.60
CA GLY A 9 -2.60 1.09 -5.16
C GLY A 9 -1.64 -0.08 -4.92
N ALA A 10 -2.18 -1.18 -4.39
CA ALA A 10 -1.46 -2.43 -4.19
C ALA A 10 -2.15 -3.60 -4.90
N LEU A 11 -1.35 -4.57 -5.35
CA LEU A 11 -1.77 -5.84 -5.92
C LEU A 11 -1.08 -6.98 -5.19
N PHE A 12 -1.85 -7.99 -4.82
CA PHE A 12 -1.41 -9.21 -4.16
C PHE A 12 -1.67 -10.38 -5.10
N GLY A 13 -0.66 -11.23 -5.29
CA GLY A 13 -0.78 -12.37 -6.18
C GLY A 13 0.06 -13.55 -5.74
N THR A 14 -0.21 -14.69 -6.35
CA THR A 14 0.57 -15.91 -6.25
C THR A 14 1.07 -16.30 -7.63
N LEU A 15 2.25 -16.90 -7.66
CA LEU A 15 2.83 -17.48 -8.85
C LEU A 15 3.24 -18.90 -8.47
N GLN A 16 2.74 -19.88 -9.20
CA GLN A 16 3.12 -21.28 -9.04
C GLN A 16 3.51 -21.84 -10.40
N GLY A 17 4.81 -22.00 -10.64
CA GLY A 17 5.32 -22.35 -11.97
C GLY A 17 4.91 -21.31 -13.01
N ASN A 18 4.09 -21.72 -13.99
CA ASN A 18 3.58 -20.85 -15.06
C ASN A 18 2.20 -20.24 -14.77
N SER A 19 1.50 -20.64 -13.71
CA SER A 19 0.19 -20.07 -13.37
C SER A 19 0.37 -18.85 -12.47
N ARG A 20 -0.20 -17.71 -12.91
CA ARG A 20 -0.27 -16.47 -12.14
C ARG A 20 -1.72 -16.22 -11.72
N GLU A 21 -1.92 -15.96 -10.43
CA GLU A 21 -3.23 -15.63 -9.87
C GLU A 21 -3.15 -14.31 -9.10
N VAL A 22 -4.14 -13.45 -9.31
CA VAL A 22 -4.28 -12.19 -8.58
C VAL A 22 -5.32 -12.39 -7.50
N ILE A 23 -4.89 -12.32 -6.24
CA ILE A 23 -5.74 -12.57 -5.07
C ILE A 23 -6.57 -11.32 -4.77
N THR A 24 -5.90 -10.18 -4.57
CA THR A 24 -6.54 -8.94 -4.14
C THR A 24 -5.86 -7.75 -4.79
N LYS A 25 -6.63 -6.74 -5.19
CA LYS A 25 -6.12 -5.44 -5.63
C LYS A 25 -6.97 -4.32 -5.05
N PHE A 26 -6.33 -3.21 -4.69
CA PHE A 26 -7.06 -2.00 -4.31
C PHE A 26 -6.29 -0.74 -4.71
N SER A 27 -7.04 0.30 -5.08
CA SER A 27 -6.51 1.62 -5.39
C SER A 27 -6.47 2.51 -4.16
N VAL A 28 -5.49 3.39 -4.10
CA VAL A 28 -5.35 4.41 -3.04
C VAL A 28 -4.94 5.72 -3.68
N ASP A 29 -5.53 6.82 -3.22
CA ASP A 29 -5.11 8.16 -3.60
C ASP A 29 -4.22 8.76 -2.50
N LEU A 30 -2.92 8.84 -2.76
CA LEU A 30 -1.92 9.36 -1.83
C LEU A 30 -1.57 10.82 -2.17
N PRO A 31 -1.50 11.73 -1.17
CA PRO A 31 -1.11 13.11 -1.41
C PRO A 31 0.28 13.20 -2.06
N LYS A 32 0.38 13.93 -3.17
CA LYS A 32 1.66 14.14 -3.87
C LYS A 32 2.61 15.03 -3.07
N LYS A 33 3.91 14.91 -3.36
CA LYS A 33 4.91 15.84 -2.85
C LYS A 33 4.73 17.18 -3.59
N HIS A 34 4.49 18.26 -2.85
CA HIS A 34 4.43 19.61 -3.41
C HIS A 34 5.31 20.57 -2.60
N GLY A 35 5.96 21.51 -3.28
CA GLY A 35 6.78 22.56 -2.66
C GLY A 35 6.03 23.87 -2.37
N ARG A 36 4.80 24.03 -2.88
CA ARG A 36 4.01 25.28 -2.80
C ARG A 36 3.12 25.36 -1.55
N GLY A 37 3.70 25.17 -0.36
CA GLY A 37 2.93 25.10 0.90
C GLY A 37 2.99 26.34 1.79
N GLY A 38 3.90 27.29 1.54
CA GLY A 38 4.12 28.46 2.41
C GLY A 38 4.27 28.05 3.88
N GLN A 39 3.62 28.79 4.79
CA GLN A 39 3.60 28.49 6.23
C GLN A 39 2.99 27.12 6.56
N SER A 40 2.03 26.65 5.76
CA SER A 40 1.40 25.35 5.93
C SER A 40 2.19 24.15 5.36
N ALA A 41 3.37 24.39 4.79
CA ALA A 41 4.19 23.34 4.14
C ALA A 41 4.52 22.17 5.08
N LEU A 42 4.87 22.47 6.33
CA LEU A 42 5.22 21.45 7.32
C LEU A 42 4.02 20.56 7.68
N ARG A 43 2.82 21.16 7.83
CA ARG A 43 1.58 20.42 8.10
C ARG A 43 1.23 19.47 6.94
N PHE A 44 1.29 19.95 5.70
CA PHE A 44 1.03 19.10 4.54
C PHE A 44 2.09 17.99 4.38
N ALA A 45 3.34 18.25 4.77
CA ALA A 45 4.35 17.21 4.81
C ALA A 45 4.03 16.12 5.83
N ARG A 46 3.59 16.49 7.04
CA ARG A 46 3.18 15.55 8.09
C ARG A 46 1.96 14.71 7.65
N LEU A 47 0.91 15.36 7.13
CA LEU A 47 -0.29 14.68 6.64
C LEU A 47 0.03 13.64 5.55
N ARG A 48 0.98 13.95 4.66
CA ARG A 48 1.44 13.02 3.63
C ARG A 48 2.14 11.80 4.22
N MET A 49 3.05 12.00 5.16
CA MET A 49 3.79 10.90 5.79
C MET A 49 2.84 10.01 6.60
N GLU A 50 1.89 10.60 7.30
CA GLU A 50 0.86 9.88 8.06
C GLU A 50 -0.03 9.02 7.14
N LYS A 51 -0.54 9.58 6.04
CA LYS A 51 -1.32 8.82 5.05
C LYS A 51 -0.51 7.68 4.41
N ARG A 52 0.78 7.90 4.12
CA ARG A 52 1.68 6.84 3.62
C ARG A 52 1.90 5.73 4.64
N HIS A 53 2.10 6.08 5.90
CA HIS A 53 2.25 5.10 6.97
C HIS A 53 0.98 4.23 7.11
N ASN A 54 -0.20 4.86 7.09
CA ASN A 54 -1.47 4.15 7.13
C ASN A 54 -1.68 3.23 5.91
N TYR A 55 -1.23 3.65 4.73
CA TYR A 55 -1.26 2.81 3.54
C TYR A 55 -0.39 1.57 3.69
N VAL A 56 0.87 1.71 4.13
CA VAL A 56 1.78 0.58 4.36
C VAL A 56 1.21 -0.37 5.42
N ARG A 57 0.61 0.18 6.49
CA ARG A 57 -0.06 -0.62 7.52
C ARG A 57 -1.20 -1.45 6.94
N LYS A 58 -2.08 -0.83 6.15
CA LYS A 58 -3.20 -1.53 5.49
C LYS A 58 -2.71 -2.62 4.54
N VAL A 59 -1.64 -2.36 3.78
CA VAL A 59 -1.03 -3.38 2.91
C VAL A 59 -0.51 -4.55 3.74
N ALA A 60 0.18 -4.29 4.85
CA ALA A 60 0.70 -5.34 5.72
C ALA A 60 -0.43 -6.18 6.33
N GLU A 61 -1.49 -5.57 6.83
CA GLU A 61 -2.67 -6.26 7.36
C GLU A 61 -3.35 -7.13 6.28
N THR A 62 -3.47 -6.61 5.06
CA THR A 62 -4.02 -7.36 3.92
C THR A 62 -3.11 -8.52 3.52
N ALA A 63 -1.78 -8.35 3.62
CA ALA A 63 -0.81 -9.39 3.31
C ALA A 63 -0.94 -10.57 4.28
N VAL A 64 -1.10 -10.30 5.57
CA VAL A 64 -1.32 -11.32 6.59
C VAL A 64 -2.59 -12.10 6.27
N GLN A 65 -3.70 -11.42 6.00
CA GLN A 65 -4.97 -12.07 5.64
C GLN A 65 -4.88 -12.93 4.37
N CYS A 66 -4.08 -12.52 3.37
CA CYS A 66 -4.00 -13.22 2.09
C CYS A 66 -2.97 -14.36 2.07
N PHE A 67 -1.92 -14.30 2.88
CA PHE A 67 -0.80 -15.26 2.82
C PHE A 67 -0.58 -16.06 4.10
N ILE A 68 -1.19 -15.66 5.21
CA ILE A 68 -1.09 -16.34 6.51
C ILE A 68 -2.51 -16.75 6.91
N THR A 69 -2.91 -17.93 6.47
CA THR A 69 -4.21 -18.54 6.83
C THR A 69 -4.08 -19.71 7.80
N ASP A 70 -2.86 -20.14 8.12
CA ASP A 70 -2.57 -21.28 9.01
C ASP A 70 -1.49 -20.92 10.05
N ASP A 71 -1.88 -20.15 11.06
CA ASP A 71 -1.25 -20.23 12.40
C ASP A 71 -2.21 -21.04 13.27
N LYS A 72 -2.04 -22.37 13.24
CA LYS A 72 -2.66 -23.31 14.18
C LYS A 72 -1.59 -24.20 14.78
#